data_AF-V5WHY1-F1
#
_entry.id   AF-V5WHY1-F1
#
_cell.length_a   1.000
_cell.length_b   1.000
_cell.length_c   1.000
_cell.angle_alpha   90.00
_cell.angle_beta   90.00
_cell.angle_gamma   90.00
#
_symmetry.space_group_name_H-M   'P 1'
#
loop_
_entity.id
_entity.type
_entity.pdbx_description
1 polymer ?
#
loop_
_entity_poly.entity_id
_entity_poly.type
_entity_poly.pdbx_seq_one_letter_code
_entity_poly.pdbx_strand_id
1 'polypeptide(L)'
;MIQEILNKLQELQDVLAEKYSIENELKNIPKALNTKTELVNRLKKSFVEKNERLESGRAKVQDLRIKMTDAEREREKYEEQIVNINTQREYEALVKEIREASEREQNFRKDLQREQKYLEELQQSIEREESLIQEQEKELTSEQEKIKEESDKRQKLLETLNKQEDEITPGMDEEMVFKFKRIIRSKGGKGIVPLRRSVCTGCNMILPAQFVNDVKAEKDVLFCPYCSMILYHQPEAPEGEDILDFDDNTVLFDDDEEFDDDFSDDFEDKDSDDDEDDDFEEDEDEEEDEDDIEEDDDDFDDDDDVEDDHIEGDGIAEQSLEDVEEEEEDLNDEDLDEE
;
A
#
# COMPACT_ATOMS: atom_id res chain seq x y z
N MET A 1 -19.36 -48.68 -15.25
CA MET A 1 -19.46 -48.51 -13.78
C MET A 1 -18.34 -47.65 -13.22
N ILE A 2 -17.07 -48.10 -13.13
CA ILE A 2 -16.01 -47.25 -12.52
C ILE A 2 -15.57 -46.08 -13.41
N GLN A 3 -15.48 -46.29 -14.72
CA GLN A 3 -15.23 -45.19 -15.67
C GLN A 3 -16.35 -44.12 -15.63
N GLU A 4 -17.60 -44.51 -15.38
CA GLU A 4 -18.71 -43.56 -15.22
C GLU A 4 -18.59 -42.76 -13.91
N ILE A 5 -18.12 -43.40 -12.82
CA ILE A 5 -17.85 -42.72 -11.54
C ILE A 5 -16.65 -41.77 -11.67
N LEU A 6 -15.59 -42.17 -12.38
CA LEU A 6 -14.43 -41.32 -12.65
C LEU A 6 -14.79 -40.11 -13.53
N ASN A 7 -15.64 -40.29 -14.55
CA ASN A 7 -16.12 -39.18 -15.37
C ASN A 7 -16.95 -38.19 -14.54
N LYS A 8 -17.86 -38.68 -13.68
CA LYS A 8 -18.61 -37.83 -12.74
C LYS A 8 -17.70 -37.09 -11.76
N LEU A 9 -16.64 -37.75 -11.27
CA LEU A 9 -15.64 -37.13 -10.40
C LEU A 9 -14.82 -36.06 -11.14
N GLN A 10 -14.53 -36.25 -12.44
CA GLN A 10 -13.86 -35.26 -13.27
C GLN A 10 -14.77 -34.04 -13.51
N GLU A 11 -16.04 -34.25 -13.84
CA GLU A 11 -17.03 -33.16 -13.95
C GLU A 11 -17.16 -32.40 -12.62
N LEU A 12 -17.22 -33.12 -11.49
CA LEU A 12 -17.23 -32.52 -10.16
C LEU A 12 -15.93 -31.76 -9.85
N GLN A 13 -14.77 -32.26 -10.31
CA GLN A 13 -13.50 -31.57 -10.15
C GLN A 13 -13.54 -30.20 -10.82
N ASP A 14 -13.99 -30.14 -12.07
CA ASP A 14 -13.99 -28.93 -12.87
C ASP A 14 -14.92 -27.88 -12.25
N VAL A 15 -16.13 -28.29 -11.84
CA VAL A 15 -17.09 -27.42 -11.12
C VAL A 15 -16.51 -26.91 -9.80
N LEU A 16 -15.88 -27.78 -9.01
CA LEU A 16 -15.28 -27.39 -7.72
C LEU A 16 -14.06 -26.49 -7.91
N ALA A 17 -13.24 -26.74 -8.93
CA ALA A 17 -12.07 -25.92 -9.23
C ALA A 17 -12.48 -24.49 -9.60
N GLU A 18 -13.50 -24.36 -10.47
CA GLU A 18 -14.07 -23.08 -10.85
C GLU A 18 -14.69 -22.36 -9.64
N LYS A 19 -15.47 -23.08 -8.83
CA LYS A 19 -16.05 -22.56 -7.59
C LYS A 19 -15.01 -21.98 -6.64
N TYR A 20 -13.94 -22.73 -6.34
CA TYR A 20 -12.88 -22.25 -5.45
C TYR A 20 -12.06 -21.11 -6.06
N SER A 21 -11.89 -21.07 -7.38
CA SER A 21 -11.27 -19.92 -8.05
C SER A 21 -12.08 -18.65 -7.81
N ILE A 22 -13.39 -18.72 -8.06
CA ILE A 22 -14.31 -17.59 -7.88
C ILE A 22 -14.38 -17.17 -6.40
N GLU A 23 -14.46 -18.12 -5.46
CA GLU A 23 -14.42 -17.81 -4.03
C GLU A 23 -13.13 -17.10 -3.59
N ASN A 24 -11.99 -17.46 -4.18
CA ASN A 24 -10.72 -16.82 -3.90
C ASN A 24 -10.64 -15.43 -4.52
N GLU A 25 -11.13 -15.25 -5.74
CA GLU A 25 -11.27 -13.93 -6.38
C GLU A 25 -12.14 -13.00 -5.52
N LEU A 26 -13.31 -13.47 -5.08
CA LEU A 26 -14.21 -12.71 -4.20
C LEU A 26 -13.55 -12.31 -2.86
N LYS A 27 -12.64 -13.13 -2.32
CA LYS A 27 -11.90 -12.80 -1.10
C LYS A 27 -10.75 -11.81 -1.31
N ASN A 28 -10.18 -11.75 -2.51
CA ASN A 28 -9.06 -10.87 -2.84
C ASN A 28 -9.52 -9.47 -3.25
N ILE A 29 -10.69 -9.36 -3.88
CA ILE A 29 -11.36 -8.10 -4.24
C ILE A 29 -11.41 -7.06 -3.09
N PRO A 30 -11.90 -7.37 -1.87
CA PRO A 30 -12.00 -6.38 -0.80
C PRO A 30 -10.64 -5.88 -0.31
N LYS A 31 -9.55 -6.66 -0.46
CA LYS A 31 -8.22 -6.24 -0.01
C LYS A 31 -7.68 -5.08 -0.83
N ALA A 32 -7.85 -5.12 -2.16
CA ALA A 32 -7.40 -4.06 -3.05
C ALA A 32 -8.20 -2.75 -2.84
N LEU A 33 -9.50 -2.88 -2.54
CA LEU A 33 -10.33 -1.72 -2.18
C LEU A 33 -9.93 -1.12 -0.82
N ASN A 34 -9.63 -1.95 0.17
CA ASN A 34 -9.20 -1.46 1.48
C ASN A 34 -7.92 -0.63 1.39
N THR A 35 -6.91 -1.07 0.63
CA THR A 35 -5.66 -0.29 0.50
C THR A 35 -5.88 1.07 -0.15
N LYS A 36 -6.77 1.17 -1.15
CA LYS A 36 -7.13 2.45 -1.78
C LYS A 36 -7.94 3.33 -0.83
N THR A 37 -8.87 2.74 -0.08
CA THR A 37 -9.68 3.44 0.92
C THR A 37 -8.83 4.00 2.06
N GLU A 38 -7.85 3.23 2.53
CA GLU A 38 -6.88 3.69 3.52
C GLU A 38 -6.06 4.88 3.02
N LEU A 39 -5.64 4.87 1.75
CA LEU A 39 -4.91 5.99 1.15
C LEU A 39 -5.75 7.27 1.16
N VAL A 40 -7.00 7.20 0.69
CA VAL A 40 -7.92 8.35 0.71
C VAL A 40 -8.16 8.84 2.14
N ASN A 41 -8.34 7.94 3.10
CA ASN A 41 -8.52 8.33 4.50
C ASN A 41 -7.28 9.03 5.09
N ARG A 42 -6.07 8.61 4.71
CA ARG A 42 -4.83 9.29 5.11
C ARG A 42 -4.74 10.70 4.53
N LEU A 43 -5.10 10.85 3.25
CA LEU A 43 -5.14 12.17 2.60
C LEU A 43 -6.19 13.08 3.27
N LYS A 44 -7.38 12.57 3.58
CA LYS A 44 -8.40 13.32 4.34
C LYS A 44 -7.89 13.76 5.71
N LYS A 45 -7.19 12.89 6.43
CA LYS A 45 -6.60 13.27 7.73
C LYS A 45 -5.56 14.39 7.58
N SER A 46 -4.66 14.28 6.59
CA SER A 46 -3.69 15.32 6.24
C SER A 46 -4.39 16.64 5.88
N PHE A 47 -5.46 16.58 5.10
CA PHE A 47 -6.27 17.75 4.74
C PHE A 47 -6.87 18.43 5.98
N VAL A 48 -7.47 17.68 6.91
CA VAL A 48 -8.03 18.22 8.16
C VAL A 48 -6.93 18.89 8.99
N GLU A 49 -5.79 18.22 9.19
CA GLU A 49 -4.65 18.79 9.94
C GLU A 49 -4.12 20.09 9.31
N LYS A 50 -4.07 20.17 7.97
CA LYS A 50 -3.67 21.40 7.28
C LYS A 50 -4.72 22.50 7.41
N ASN A 51 -6.00 22.16 7.38
CA ASN A 51 -7.08 23.13 7.58
C ASN A 51 -7.06 23.72 9.00
N GLU A 52 -6.82 22.89 10.02
CA GLU A 52 -6.61 23.35 11.40
C GLU A 52 -5.38 24.28 11.53
N ARG A 53 -4.28 23.96 10.83
CA ARG A 53 -3.10 24.85 10.74
C ARG A 53 -3.40 26.17 10.07
N LEU A 54 -4.25 26.16 9.04
CA LEU A 54 -4.67 27.35 8.34
C LEU A 54 -5.52 28.26 9.24
N GLU A 55 -6.46 27.70 9.99
CA GLU A 55 -7.27 28.45 10.96
C GLU A 55 -6.44 29.04 12.11
N SER A 56 -5.54 28.24 12.68
CA SER A 56 -4.62 28.73 13.71
C SER A 56 -3.67 29.82 13.18
N GLY A 57 -3.19 29.70 11.95
CA GLY A 57 -2.40 30.74 11.29
C GLY A 57 -3.21 32.01 11.02
N ARG A 58 -4.50 31.91 10.63
CA ARG A 58 -5.41 33.06 10.49
C ARG A 58 -5.57 33.81 11.80
N ALA A 59 -5.76 33.11 12.92
CA ALA A 59 -5.82 33.71 14.25
C ALA A 59 -4.50 34.43 14.61
N LYS A 60 -3.35 33.83 14.29
CA LYS A 60 -2.03 34.45 14.50
C LYS A 60 -1.83 35.71 13.65
N VAL A 61 -2.29 35.72 12.39
CA VAL A 61 -2.29 36.92 11.54
C VAL A 61 -3.14 38.03 12.15
N GLN A 62 -4.30 37.70 12.71
CA GLN A 62 -5.15 38.68 13.39
C GLN A 62 -4.47 39.25 14.64
N ASP A 63 -3.84 38.42 15.46
CA ASP A 63 -3.08 38.86 16.65
C ASP A 63 -1.89 39.76 16.27
N LEU A 64 -1.14 39.39 15.23
CA LEU A 64 -0.04 40.22 14.70
C LEU A 64 -0.53 41.56 14.17
N ARG A 65 -1.71 41.61 13.52
CA ARG A 65 -2.32 42.87 13.09
C ARG A 65 -2.66 43.76 14.29
N ILE A 66 -3.27 43.20 15.34
CA ILE A 66 -3.59 43.97 16.56
C ILE A 66 -2.32 44.53 17.18
N LYS A 67 -1.29 43.69 17.39
CA LYS A 67 0.01 44.10 17.94
C LYS A 67 0.70 45.18 17.12
N MET A 68 0.64 45.09 15.80
CA MET A 68 1.14 46.12 14.90
C MET A 68 0.40 47.45 15.11
N THR A 69 -0.94 47.43 15.08
CA THR A 69 -1.74 48.66 15.26
C THR A 69 -1.58 49.29 16.64
N ASP A 70 -1.36 48.49 17.68
CA ASP A 70 -1.08 49.01 19.02
C ASP A 70 0.31 49.64 19.11
N ALA A 71 1.32 49.06 18.45
CA ALA A 71 2.66 49.66 18.34
C ALA A 71 2.64 50.98 17.55
N GLU A 72 1.87 51.06 16.46
CA GLU A 72 1.64 52.30 15.70
C GLU A 72 0.99 53.37 16.58
N ARG A 73 -0.07 53.02 17.33
CA ARG A 73 -0.75 53.92 18.25
C ARG A 73 0.18 54.40 19.37
N GLU A 74 1.07 53.54 19.86
CA GLU A 74 2.06 53.91 20.87
C GLU A 74 3.10 54.90 20.31
N ARG A 75 3.59 54.65 19.10
CA ARG A 75 4.48 55.55 18.36
C ARG A 75 3.85 56.93 18.19
N GLU A 76 2.61 56.99 17.70
CA GLU A 76 1.87 58.24 17.51
C GLU A 76 1.70 59.03 18.82
N LYS A 77 1.39 58.33 19.93
CA LYS A 77 1.30 58.97 21.26
C LYS A 77 2.63 59.59 21.70
N TYR A 78 3.76 58.91 21.47
CA TYR A 78 5.07 59.48 21.80
C TYR A 78 5.44 60.65 20.88
N GLU A 79 5.07 60.60 19.61
CA GLU A 79 5.23 61.71 18.65
C GLU A 79 4.44 62.95 19.06
N GLU A 80 3.19 62.78 19.55
CA GLU A 80 2.39 63.88 20.08
C GLU A 80 3.01 64.49 21.36
N GLN A 81 3.57 63.66 22.24
CA GLN A 81 4.20 64.11 23.48
C GLN A 81 5.46 64.96 23.24
N ILE A 82 6.19 64.73 22.14
CA ILE A 82 7.35 65.53 21.75
C ILE A 82 7.01 67.01 21.61
N VAL A 83 5.80 67.35 21.12
CA VAL A 83 5.39 68.73 20.87
C VAL A 83 5.30 69.56 22.16
N ASN A 84 5.10 68.92 23.31
CA ASN A 84 4.87 69.58 24.60
C ASN A 84 6.09 69.58 25.53
N ILE A 85 7.24 69.03 25.12
CA ILE A 85 8.44 68.91 25.96
C ILE A 85 9.32 70.15 25.88
N ASN A 86 9.81 70.58 27.05
CA ASN A 86 10.67 71.76 27.19
C ASN A 86 12.09 71.43 27.68
N THR A 87 12.37 70.17 28.03
CA THR A 87 13.70 69.77 28.53
C THR A 87 14.41 68.82 27.56
N GLN A 88 15.69 69.07 27.33
CA GLN A 88 16.51 68.28 26.39
C GLN A 88 16.56 66.79 26.75
N ARG A 89 16.59 66.48 28.06
CA ARG A 89 16.67 65.10 28.55
C ARG A 89 15.39 64.31 28.29
N GLU A 90 14.22 64.93 28.44
CA GLU A 90 12.92 64.28 28.13
C GLU A 90 12.75 64.07 26.63
N TYR A 91 13.25 65.00 25.81
CA TYR A 91 13.24 64.86 24.36
C TYR A 91 14.08 63.65 23.90
N GLU A 92 15.31 63.53 24.39
CA GLU A 92 16.19 62.40 24.05
C GLU A 92 15.59 61.05 24.47
N ALA A 93 14.92 61.00 25.63
CA ALA A 93 14.22 59.81 26.09
C ALA A 93 13.06 59.42 25.16
N LEU A 94 12.17 60.36 24.82
CA LEU A 94 11.06 60.06 23.90
C LEU A 94 11.52 59.67 22.50
N VAL A 95 12.59 60.28 21.97
CA VAL A 95 13.13 59.88 20.67
C VAL A 95 13.62 58.43 20.68
N LYS A 96 14.15 57.95 21.81
CA LYS A 96 14.52 56.54 21.98
C LYS A 96 13.27 55.65 22.00
N GLU A 97 12.24 56.02 22.76
CA GLU A 97 10.97 55.27 22.82
C GLU A 97 10.27 55.20 21.44
N ILE A 98 10.27 56.28 20.66
CA ILE A 98 9.72 56.30 19.29
C ILE A 98 10.50 55.36 18.37
N ARG A 99 11.84 55.33 18.48
CA ARG A 99 12.66 54.40 17.69
C ARG A 99 12.33 52.95 18.05
N GLU A 100 12.23 52.64 19.35
CA GLU A 100 11.89 51.29 19.82
C GLU A 100 10.46 50.89 19.40
N ALA A 101 9.48 51.79 19.47
CA ALA A 101 8.12 51.54 18.98
C ALA A 101 8.08 51.33 17.46
N SER A 102 8.82 52.14 16.69
CA SER A 102 8.91 52.00 15.23
C SER A 102 9.62 50.71 14.80
N GLU A 103 10.66 50.29 15.54
CA GLU A 103 11.32 49.01 15.30
C GLU A 103 10.38 47.83 15.61
N ARG A 104 9.62 47.89 16.71
CA ARG A 104 8.58 46.88 17.03
C ARG A 104 7.52 46.79 15.93
N GLU A 105 7.00 47.92 15.47
CA GLU A 105 6.05 47.99 14.35
C GLU A 105 6.62 47.33 13.09
N GLN A 106 7.86 47.66 12.71
CA GLN A 106 8.51 47.06 11.54
C GLN A 106 8.70 45.55 11.69
N ASN A 107 9.02 45.07 12.90
CA ASN A 107 9.14 43.64 13.17
C ASN A 107 7.79 42.93 13.04
N PHE A 108 6.72 43.46 13.66
CA PHE A 108 5.38 42.90 13.50
C PHE A 108 4.90 42.91 12.05
N ARG A 109 5.23 43.97 11.29
CA ARG A 109 4.91 44.03 9.85
C ARG A 109 5.64 42.96 9.04
N LYS A 110 6.93 42.70 9.34
CA LYS A 110 7.69 41.62 8.69
C LYS A 110 7.13 40.25 9.05
N ASP A 111 6.80 40.03 10.31
CA ASP A 111 6.22 38.76 10.76
C ASP A 111 4.83 38.52 10.18
N LEU A 112 4.01 39.57 10.10
CA LEU A 112 2.71 39.52 9.44
C LEU A 112 2.84 39.12 7.96
N GLN A 113 3.77 39.73 7.23
CA GLN A 113 4.01 39.40 5.83
C GLN A 113 4.50 37.96 5.64
N ARG A 114 5.38 37.47 6.52
CA ARG A 114 5.84 36.08 6.51
C ARG A 114 4.69 35.10 6.74
N GLU A 115 3.87 35.38 7.75
CA GLU A 115 2.74 34.51 8.11
C GLU A 115 1.67 34.50 7.01
N GLN A 116 1.37 35.66 6.41
CA GLN A 116 0.45 35.75 5.27
C GLN A 116 0.93 34.93 4.08
N LYS A 117 2.21 35.03 3.72
CA LYS A 117 2.79 34.23 2.64
C LYS A 117 2.70 32.73 2.94
N TYR A 118 3.00 32.34 4.18
CA TYR A 118 2.88 30.95 4.63
C TYR A 118 1.44 30.44 4.51
N LEU A 119 0.45 31.25 4.90
CA LEU A 119 -0.97 30.91 4.76
C LEU A 119 -1.40 30.78 3.30
N GLU A 120 -0.94 31.66 2.40
CA GLU A 120 -1.22 31.56 0.97
C GLU A 120 -0.65 30.26 0.37
N GLU A 121 0.59 29.91 0.71
CA GLU A 121 1.22 28.65 0.28
C GLU A 121 0.48 27.42 0.85
N LEU A 122 0.04 27.49 2.11
CA LEU A 122 -0.73 26.44 2.76
C LEU A 122 -2.12 26.28 2.11
N GLN A 123 -2.80 27.38 1.82
CA GLN A 123 -4.12 27.36 1.17
C GLN A 123 -4.04 26.77 -0.23
N GLN A 124 -3.04 27.15 -1.03
CA GLN A 124 -2.78 26.51 -2.32
C GLN A 124 -2.42 25.02 -2.20
N SER A 125 -1.79 24.60 -1.10
CA SER A 125 -1.57 23.17 -0.85
C SER A 125 -2.87 22.44 -0.53
N ILE A 126 -3.78 23.07 0.22
CA ILE A 126 -5.07 22.50 0.61
C ILE A 126 -5.95 22.33 -0.61
N GLU A 127 -6.08 23.35 -1.47
CA GLU A 127 -6.87 23.30 -2.71
C GLU A 127 -6.38 22.18 -3.65
N ARG A 128 -5.05 22.01 -3.76
CA ARG A 128 -4.46 20.91 -4.54
C ARG A 128 -4.78 19.54 -3.94
N GLU A 129 -4.69 19.41 -2.62
CA GLU A 129 -4.98 18.15 -1.94
C GLU A 129 -6.48 17.82 -1.98
N GLU A 130 -7.35 18.82 -1.89
CA GLU A 130 -8.80 18.66 -2.05
C GLU A 130 -9.14 18.12 -3.44
N SER A 131 -8.59 18.73 -4.49
CA SER A 131 -8.78 18.27 -5.87
C SER A 131 -8.32 16.81 -6.05
N LEU A 132 -7.16 16.45 -5.48
CA LEU A 132 -6.65 15.07 -5.50
C LEU A 132 -7.57 14.10 -4.73
N ILE A 133 -8.09 14.50 -3.57
CA ILE A 133 -9.03 13.69 -2.80
C ILE A 133 -10.31 13.47 -3.62
N GLN A 134 -10.89 14.51 -4.20
CA GLN A 134 -12.11 14.40 -5.01
C GLN A 134 -11.90 13.50 -6.24
N GLU A 135 -10.75 13.58 -6.89
CA GLU A 135 -10.41 12.70 -8.02
C GLU A 135 -10.31 11.24 -7.55
N GLN A 136 -9.55 10.98 -6.48
CA GLN A 136 -9.42 9.62 -5.94
C GLN A 136 -10.74 9.06 -5.44
N GLU A 137 -11.61 9.85 -4.83
CA GLU A 137 -12.95 9.41 -4.40
C GLU A 137 -13.85 9.03 -5.58
N LYS A 138 -13.81 9.81 -6.67
CA LYS A 138 -14.53 9.48 -7.90
C LYS A 138 -14.02 8.18 -8.52
N GLU A 139 -12.70 7.98 -8.55
CA GLU A 139 -12.11 6.72 -9.00
C GLU A 139 -12.53 5.55 -8.10
N LEU A 140 -12.47 5.73 -6.78
CA LEU A 140 -12.78 4.70 -5.80
C LEU A 140 -14.26 4.29 -5.86
N THR A 141 -15.17 5.25 -5.98
CA THR A 141 -16.61 4.98 -6.15
C THR A 141 -16.88 4.26 -7.47
N SER A 142 -16.28 4.68 -8.59
CA SER A 142 -16.40 3.99 -9.88
C SER A 142 -15.87 2.55 -9.81
N GLU A 143 -14.73 2.33 -9.17
CA GLU A 143 -14.16 1.00 -8.99
C GLU A 143 -15.02 0.13 -8.07
N GLN A 144 -15.55 0.69 -6.98
CA GLN A 144 -16.47 -0.01 -6.10
C GLN A 144 -17.73 -0.48 -6.83
N GLU A 145 -18.30 0.35 -7.70
CA GLU A 145 -19.46 -0.03 -8.51
C GLU A 145 -19.13 -1.16 -9.49
N LYS A 146 -18.04 -1.04 -10.24
CA LYS A 146 -17.57 -2.10 -11.15
C LYS A 146 -17.34 -3.42 -10.42
N ILE A 147 -16.67 -3.34 -9.26
CA ILE A 147 -16.39 -4.50 -8.41
C ILE A 147 -17.68 -5.12 -7.87
N LYS A 148 -18.66 -4.30 -7.44
CA LYS A 148 -19.97 -4.80 -6.99
C LYS A 148 -20.69 -5.54 -8.12
N GLU A 149 -20.74 -4.97 -9.32
CA GLU A 149 -21.35 -5.63 -10.47
C GLU A 149 -20.65 -6.96 -10.83
N GLU A 150 -19.32 -6.97 -10.81
CA GLU A 150 -18.55 -8.19 -11.04
C GLU A 150 -18.76 -9.23 -9.94
N SER A 151 -18.82 -8.80 -8.68
CA SER A 151 -19.10 -9.65 -7.52
C SER A 151 -20.47 -10.29 -7.65
N ASP A 152 -21.49 -9.52 -8.03
CA ASP A 152 -22.86 -10.02 -8.23
C ASP A 152 -22.92 -11.03 -9.38
N LYS A 153 -22.20 -10.78 -10.48
CA LYS A 153 -22.08 -11.73 -11.60
C LYS A 153 -21.42 -13.03 -11.16
N ARG A 154 -20.31 -12.93 -10.42
CA ARG A 154 -19.58 -14.08 -9.85
C ARG A 154 -20.42 -14.85 -8.84
N GLN A 155 -21.21 -14.17 -8.02
CA GLN A 155 -22.10 -14.79 -7.05
C GLN A 155 -23.24 -15.56 -7.73
N LYS A 156 -23.83 -15.01 -8.78
CA LYS A 156 -24.79 -15.75 -9.63
C LYS A 156 -24.15 -16.97 -10.27
N LEU A 157 -22.90 -16.87 -10.74
CA LEU A 157 -22.15 -18.00 -11.27
C LEU A 157 -21.92 -19.07 -10.20
N LEU A 158 -21.55 -18.69 -8.97
CA LEU A 158 -21.44 -19.62 -7.83
C LEU A 158 -22.77 -20.33 -7.54
N GLU A 159 -23.91 -19.63 -7.58
CA GLU A 159 -25.22 -20.26 -7.43
C GLU A 159 -25.51 -21.29 -8.53
N THR A 160 -25.11 -21.02 -9.77
CA THR A 160 -25.25 -21.99 -10.86
C THR A 160 -24.33 -23.20 -10.69
N LEU A 161 -23.08 -22.98 -10.27
CA LEU A 161 -22.12 -24.05 -9.99
C LEU A 161 -22.56 -24.91 -8.80
N ASN A 162 -23.17 -24.31 -7.76
CA ASN A 162 -23.76 -25.05 -6.65
C ASN A 162 -24.89 -25.97 -7.13
N LYS A 163 -25.75 -25.51 -8.04
CA LYS A 163 -26.81 -26.35 -8.62
C LYS A 163 -26.23 -27.50 -9.45
N GLN A 164 -25.18 -27.24 -10.23
CA GLN A 164 -24.48 -28.29 -10.98
C GLN A 164 -23.84 -29.32 -10.04
N GLU A 165 -23.22 -28.86 -8.94
CA GLU A 165 -22.69 -29.72 -7.88
C GLU A 165 -23.79 -30.62 -7.29
N ASP A 166 -24.96 -30.05 -6.98
CA ASP A 166 -26.12 -30.78 -6.45
C ASP A 166 -26.75 -31.76 -7.47
N GLU A 167 -26.58 -31.53 -8.77
CA GLU A 167 -27.03 -32.43 -9.84
C GLU A 167 -26.07 -33.61 -10.06
N ILE A 168 -24.77 -33.44 -9.82
CA ILE A 168 -23.72 -34.46 -10.02
C ILE A 168 -23.59 -35.38 -8.80
N THR A 169 -23.74 -34.83 -7.58
CA THR A 169 -23.59 -35.54 -6.30
C THR A 169 -24.51 -36.78 -6.11
N PRO A 170 -25.77 -36.80 -6.62
CA PRO A 170 -26.67 -37.95 -6.48
C PRO A 170 -26.11 -39.23 -7.13
N GLY A 171 -26.03 -40.29 -6.32
CA GLY A 171 -25.55 -41.61 -6.77
C GLY A 171 -24.05 -41.85 -6.56
N MET A 172 -23.37 -40.96 -5.82
CA MET A 172 -21.99 -41.14 -5.34
C MET A 172 -21.96 -41.40 -3.84
N ASP A 173 -20.89 -42.03 -3.36
CA ASP A 173 -20.67 -42.22 -1.92
C ASP A 173 -20.35 -40.88 -1.23
N GLU A 174 -21.11 -40.54 -0.19
CA GLU A 174 -21.00 -39.26 0.51
C GLU A 174 -19.61 -39.09 1.18
N GLU A 175 -19.03 -40.17 1.70
CA GLU A 175 -17.71 -40.14 2.33
C GLU A 175 -16.61 -39.86 1.29
N MET A 176 -16.69 -40.49 0.11
CA MET A 176 -15.81 -40.22 -1.02
C MET A 176 -15.91 -38.76 -1.48
N VAL A 177 -17.13 -38.24 -1.68
CA VAL A 177 -17.38 -36.86 -2.12
C VAL A 177 -16.82 -35.86 -1.12
N PHE A 178 -17.02 -36.09 0.19
CA PHE A 178 -16.48 -35.23 1.23
C PHE A 178 -14.94 -35.18 1.22
N LYS A 179 -14.29 -36.34 1.14
CA LYS A 179 -12.82 -36.42 1.00
C LYS A 179 -12.35 -35.70 -0.25
N PHE A 180 -13.04 -35.90 -1.38
CA PHE A 180 -12.71 -35.28 -2.65
C PHE A 180 -12.79 -33.75 -2.59
N LYS A 181 -13.89 -33.18 -2.08
CA LYS A 181 -14.04 -31.73 -1.89
C LYS A 181 -12.90 -31.12 -1.08
N ARG A 182 -12.47 -31.81 -0.01
CA ARG A 182 -11.34 -31.37 0.82
C ARG A 182 -10.01 -31.40 0.06
N ILE A 183 -9.78 -32.41 -0.77
CA ILE A 183 -8.58 -32.50 -1.61
C ILE A 183 -8.55 -31.36 -2.62
N ILE A 184 -9.63 -31.14 -3.38
CA ILE A 184 -9.72 -30.07 -4.37
C ILE A 184 -9.44 -28.69 -3.75
N ARG A 185 -10.02 -28.43 -2.57
CA ARG A 185 -9.82 -27.16 -1.85
C ARG A 185 -8.36 -26.96 -1.41
N SER A 186 -7.69 -28.02 -0.95
CA SER A 186 -6.32 -27.93 -0.42
C SER A 186 -5.23 -28.01 -1.50
N LYS A 187 -5.53 -28.58 -2.67
CA LYS A 187 -4.59 -28.82 -3.77
C LYS A 187 -4.87 -27.96 -5.01
N GLY A 188 -5.59 -26.86 -4.85
CA GLY A 188 -5.75 -25.82 -5.88
C GLY A 188 -6.53 -26.29 -7.11
N GLY A 189 -7.64 -27.02 -6.92
CA GLY A 189 -8.54 -27.38 -8.02
C GLY A 189 -8.29 -28.75 -8.66
N LYS A 190 -7.23 -29.48 -8.27
CA LYS A 190 -6.91 -30.80 -8.84
C LYS A 190 -6.98 -31.90 -7.79
N GLY A 191 -7.75 -32.94 -8.08
CA GLY A 191 -7.96 -34.08 -7.18
C GLY A 191 -7.88 -35.43 -7.87
N ILE A 192 -7.87 -35.46 -9.20
CA ILE A 192 -7.75 -36.66 -10.02
C ILE A 192 -6.50 -36.50 -10.88
N VAL A 193 -5.59 -37.46 -10.80
CA VAL A 193 -4.33 -37.41 -11.52
C VAL A 193 -4.01 -38.77 -12.16
N PRO A 194 -3.41 -38.79 -13.37
CA PRO A 194 -3.05 -40.04 -14.01
C PRO A 194 -1.89 -40.71 -13.27
N LEU A 195 -1.94 -42.04 -13.19
CA LEU A 195 -0.80 -42.86 -12.84
C LEU A 195 0.03 -43.16 -14.09
N ARG A 196 1.27 -42.67 -14.15
CA ARG A 196 2.21 -42.96 -15.24
C ARG A 196 3.29 -43.91 -14.76
N ARG A 197 3.46 -45.05 -15.45
CA ARG A 197 4.31 -46.18 -15.04
C ARG A 197 4.02 -46.68 -13.61
N SER A 198 4.70 -46.09 -12.62
CA SER A 198 4.56 -46.35 -11.17
C SER A 198 4.64 -45.06 -10.32
N VAL A 199 4.47 -43.89 -10.94
CA VAL A 199 4.62 -42.57 -10.29
C VAL A 199 3.29 -41.83 -10.27
N CYS A 200 2.94 -41.31 -9.09
CA CYS A 200 1.80 -40.41 -8.93
C CYS A 200 2.13 -39.03 -9.52
N THR A 201 1.49 -38.63 -10.62
CA THR A 201 1.78 -37.33 -11.29
C THR A 201 1.41 -36.08 -10.49
N GLY A 202 0.66 -36.23 -9.40
CA GLY A 202 0.32 -35.11 -8.52
C GLY A 202 1.35 -34.83 -7.41
N CYS A 203 2.15 -35.80 -6.98
CA CYS A 203 3.16 -35.63 -5.93
C CYS A 203 4.53 -36.20 -6.28
N ASN A 204 4.65 -36.76 -7.48
CA ASN A 204 5.85 -37.34 -8.08
C ASN A 204 6.54 -38.42 -7.25
N MET A 205 5.78 -39.09 -6.36
CA MET A 205 6.27 -40.20 -5.55
C MET A 205 6.03 -41.54 -6.25
N ILE A 206 6.99 -42.45 -6.10
CA ILE A 206 6.91 -43.83 -6.59
C ILE A 206 5.98 -44.63 -5.67
N LEU A 207 5.01 -45.31 -6.26
CA LEU A 207 4.03 -46.12 -5.55
C LEU A 207 4.43 -47.61 -5.54
N PRO A 208 4.08 -48.37 -4.49
CA PRO A 208 4.35 -49.80 -4.43
C PRO A 208 3.70 -50.56 -5.60
N ALA A 209 4.41 -51.56 -6.15
CA ALA A 209 3.93 -52.32 -7.30
C ALA A 209 2.56 -52.99 -7.09
N GLN A 210 2.26 -53.43 -5.87
CA GLN A 210 0.95 -53.98 -5.51
C GLN A 210 -0.15 -52.92 -5.70
N PHE A 211 0.07 -51.72 -5.17
CA PHE A 211 -0.87 -50.61 -5.28
C PHE A 211 -1.06 -50.13 -6.73
N VAL A 212 0.02 -50.11 -7.53
CA VAL A 212 -0.05 -49.82 -8.97
C VAL A 212 -0.91 -50.84 -9.71
N ASN A 213 -0.80 -52.13 -9.38
CA ASN A 213 -1.62 -53.17 -9.97
C ASN A 213 -3.10 -53.04 -9.57
N ASP A 214 -3.37 -52.63 -8.33
CA ASP A 214 -4.74 -52.39 -7.87
C ASP A 214 -5.39 -51.20 -8.59
N VAL A 215 -4.63 -50.13 -8.86
CA VAL A 215 -5.09 -48.99 -9.69
C VAL A 215 -5.34 -49.41 -11.15
N LYS A 216 -4.45 -50.22 -11.73
CA LYS A 216 -4.61 -50.76 -13.10
C LYS A 216 -5.76 -51.76 -13.22
N ALA A 217 -6.11 -52.44 -12.14
CA ALA A 217 -7.21 -53.39 -12.12
C ALA A 217 -8.59 -52.71 -12.17
N GLU A 218 -8.66 -51.38 -11.99
CA GLU A 218 -9.88 -50.56 -12.03
C GLU A 218 -11.03 -51.19 -11.21
N LYS A 219 -10.72 -51.76 -10.04
CA LYS A 219 -11.70 -52.44 -9.16
C LYS A 219 -12.40 -51.50 -8.20
N ASP A 220 -11.69 -50.49 -7.72
CA ASP A 220 -12.16 -49.48 -6.77
C ASP A 220 -11.47 -48.13 -7.05
N VAL A 221 -12.07 -47.03 -6.58
CA VAL A 221 -11.45 -45.69 -6.62
C VAL A 221 -10.37 -45.62 -5.54
N LEU A 222 -9.11 -45.51 -5.95
CA LEU A 222 -7.97 -45.50 -5.04
C LEU A 222 -7.36 -44.10 -4.87
N PHE A 223 -7.07 -43.75 -3.63
CA PHE A 223 -6.42 -42.50 -3.24
C PHE A 223 -4.93 -42.72 -3.01
N CYS A 224 -4.09 -41.84 -3.54
CA CYS A 224 -2.65 -41.88 -3.31
C CYS A 224 -2.34 -41.76 -1.80
N PRO A 225 -1.54 -42.65 -1.19
CA PRO A 225 -1.23 -42.60 0.24
C PRO A 225 -0.42 -41.36 0.66
N TYR A 226 0.27 -40.71 -0.28
CA TYR A 226 1.14 -39.56 -0.01
C TYR A 226 0.43 -38.21 -0.15
N CYS A 227 -0.39 -38.05 -1.20
CA CYS A 227 -1.04 -36.77 -1.51
C CYS A 227 -2.56 -36.82 -1.48
N SER A 228 -3.14 -37.99 -1.21
CA SER A 228 -4.57 -38.24 -1.13
C SER A 228 -5.34 -37.96 -2.43
N MET A 229 -4.70 -37.69 -3.57
CA MET A 229 -5.39 -37.53 -4.85
C MET A 229 -5.87 -38.88 -5.40
N ILE A 230 -6.99 -38.88 -6.11
CA ILE A 230 -7.54 -40.03 -6.81
C ILE A 230 -6.65 -40.36 -8.01
N LEU A 231 -6.29 -41.63 -8.13
CA LEU A 231 -5.46 -42.12 -9.23
C LEU A 231 -6.33 -42.84 -10.25
N TYR A 232 -6.14 -42.52 -11.53
CA TYR A 232 -6.70 -43.31 -12.62
C TYR A 232 -5.58 -43.86 -13.51
N HIS A 233 -5.80 -45.04 -14.07
CA HIS A 233 -4.89 -45.59 -15.05
C HIS A 233 -5.14 -44.93 -16.40
N GLN A 234 -4.11 -44.26 -16.94
CA GLN A 234 -4.11 -43.85 -18.34
C GLN A 234 -3.21 -44.82 -19.09
N PRO A 235 -3.71 -45.58 -20.08
CA PRO A 235 -2.85 -46.42 -20.90
C PRO A 235 -1.90 -45.50 -21.67
N GLU A 236 -0.59 -45.72 -21.51
CA GLU A 236 0.42 -45.05 -22.33
C GLU A 236 0.25 -45.55 -23.78
N ALA A 237 0.20 -44.64 -24.74
CA ALA A 237 0.39 -45.00 -26.14
C ALA A 237 1.79 -45.64 -26.26
N PRO A 238 1.98 -46.69 -27.08
CA PRO A 238 3.27 -47.35 -27.19
C PRO A 238 4.29 -46.38 -27.80
N GLU A 239 5.06 -45.71 -26.96
CA GLU A 239 6.30 -45.06 -27.36
C GLU A 239 7.33 -46.17 -27.59
N GLY A 240 7.95 -46.11 -28.77
CA GLY A 240 8.81 -47.14 -29.33
C GLY A 240 9.99 -47.50 -28.43
N GLU A 241 10.43 -48.74 -28.61
CA GLU A 241 11.57 -49.37 -27.96
C GLU A 241 12.79 -48.43 -27.90
N ASP A 242 13.26 -48.17 -26.68
CA ASP A 242 14.59 -47.64 -26.43
C ASP A 242 15.61 -48.62 -27.03
N ILE A 243 16.16 -48.27 -28.20
CA ILE A 243 17.37 -48.89 -28.73
C ILE A 243 18.51 -48.45 -27.81
N LEU A 244 18.91 -49.34 -26.91
CA LEU A 244 20.20 -49.29 -26.26
C LEU A 244 21.28 -49.57 -27.33
N ASP A 245 21.81 -48.51 -27.93
CA ASP A 245 23.05 -48.60 -28.70
C ASP A 245 24.20 -48.85 -27.72
N PHE A 246 24.56 -50.12 -27.63
CA PHE A 246 25.69 -50.65 -26.89
C PHE A 246 26.97 -50.30 -27.66
N ASP A 247 27.72 -49.33 -27.16
CA ASP A 247 29.07 -49.00 -27.63
C ASP A 247 29.99 -50.23 -27.57
N ASP A 248 30.46 -50.66 -28.75
CA ASP A 248 31.68 -51.45 -28.88
C ASP A 248 32.53 -50.88 -30.02
N ASN A 249 33.37 -49.90 -29.68
CA ASN A 249 34.71 -49.86 -30.26
C ASN A 249 35.68 -49.10 -29.34
N THR A 250 36.25 -49.84 -28.38
CA THR A 250 37.42 -49.40 -27.63
C THR A 250 38.67 -49.75 -28.45
N VAL A 251 39.41 -48.74 -28.93
CA VAL A 251 40.81 -48.92 -29.34
C VAL A 251 41.64 -47.85 -28.66
N LEU A 252 42.46 -48.29 -27.69
CA LEU A 252 43.57 -47.55 -27.12
C LEU A 252 44.55 -47.13 -28.21
N PHE A 253 45.06 -45.90 -28.16
CA PHE A 253 46.48 -45.58 -28.27
C PHE A 253 46.75 -44.22 -27.58
N ASP A 254 47.61 -44.25 -26.56
CA ASP A 254 48.35 -43.10 -26.04
C ASP A 254 49.15 -42.45 -27.18
N ASP A 255 49.17 -41.10 -27.24
CA ASP A 255 50.38 -40.35 -27.57
C ASP A 255 50.22 -38.88 -27.15
N ASP A 256 51.23 -38.41 -26.43
CA ASP A 256 51.48 -37.04 -26.01
C ASP A 256 51.51 -36.07 -27.20
N GLU A 257 50.94 -34.86 -27.06
CA GLU A 257 51.55 -33.63 -27.61
C GLU A 257 50.90 -32.35 -27.05
N GLU A 258 51.76 -31.42 -26.63
CA GLU A 258 51.48 -30.05 -26.21
C GLU A 258 50.72 -29.25 -27.27
N PHE A 259 49.72 -28.46 -26.86
CA PHE A 259 49.37 -27.23 -27.58
C PHE A 259 48.77 -26.19 -26.64
N ASP A 260 49.55 -25.14 -26.39
CA ASP A 260 49.15 -23.86 -25.82
C ASP A 260 48.11 -23.15 -26.72
N ASP A 261 47.24 -22.34 -26.09
CA ASP A 261 46.68 -21.06 -26.55
C ASP A 261 45.26 -20.89 -25.95
N ASP A 262 45.08 -20.09 -24.91
CA ASP A 262 44.97 -18.62 -24.91
C ASP A 262 43.49 -18.18 -24.92
N PHE A 263 43.00 -17.77 -23.74
CA PHE A 263 41.79 -16.97 -23.61
C PHE A 263 41.89 -16.14 -22.33
N SER A 264 42.77 -15.15 -22.34
CA SER A 264 42.76 -14.04 -21.39
C SER A 264 41.85 -12.91 -21.85
N ASP A 265 41.27 -12.25 -20.86
CA ASP A 265 40.53 -10.99 -20.88
C ASP A 265 40.98 -9.96 -21.93
N ASP A 266 40.01 -9.35 -22.60
CA ASP A 266 40.16 -8.09 -23.34
C ASP A 266 38.97 -7.17 -22.99
N PHE A 267 39.20 -6.28 -22.03
CA PHE A 267 38.38 -5.09 -21.86
C PHE A 267 39.25 -3.94 -21.34
N GLU A 268 39.98 -3.31 -22.27
CA GLU A 268 40.51 -1.96 -22.07
C GLU A 268 39.91 -1.00 -23.12
N ASP A 269 39.29 0.04 -22.57
CA ASP A 269 39.46 1.46 -22.88
C ASP A 269 39.31 2.00 -24.30
N LYS A 270 38.47 3.03 -24.38
CA LYS A 270 38.46 4.00 -25.46
C LYS A 270 38.48 5.40 -24.86
N ASP A 271 39.60 6.06 -25.09
CA ASP A 271 39.87 7.47 -24.82
C ASP A 271 38.87 8.40 -25.52
N SER A 272 38.57 9.53 -24.87
CA SER A 272 38.49 10.81 -25.54
C SER A 272 38.81 11.95 -24.57
N ASP A 273 39.89 12.67 -24.90
CA ASP A 273 40.35 13.92 -24.33
C ASP A 273 39.27 15.02 -24.28
N ASP A 274 39.32 15.89 -23.28
CA ASP A 274 39.56 17.32 -23.49
C ASP A 274 39.62 18.09 -22.15
N ASP A 275 40.58 19.01 -22.09
CA ASP A 275 41.05 19.85 -20.99
C ASP A 275 40.01 20.84 -20.44
N GLU A 276 40.13 21.22 -19.16
CA GLU A 276 40.30 22.62 -18.72
C GLU A 276 40.55 22.72 -17.20
N ASP A 277 41.53 23.55 -16.85
CA ASP A 277 42.02 23.91 -15.51
C ASP A 277 40.93 24.58 -14.64
N ASP A 278 40.96 24.36 -13.31
CA ASP A 278 40.84 25.48 -12.36
C ASP A 278 41.36 25.10 -10.96
N ASP A 279 42.24 25.97 -10.47
CA ASP A 279 42.81 26.04 -9.12
C ASP A 279 41.72 26.17 -8.03
N PHE A 280 41.88 25.47 -6.90
CA PHE A 280 41.75 26.12 -5.58
C PHE A 280 42.29 25.24 -4.44
N GLU A 281 43.30 25.76 -3.74
CA GLU A 281 43.78 25.27 -2.44
C GLU A 281 42.73 25.55 -1.35
N GLU A 282 42.51 24.61 -0.44
CA GLU A 282 42.15 24.94 0.95
C GLU A 282 42.62 23.82 1.88
N ASP A 283 43.73 24.10 2.56
CA ASP A 283 44.11 23.50 3.84
C ASP A 283 43.03 23.88 4.87
N GLU A 284 42.67 22.97 5.78
CA GLU A 284 42.73 23.21 7.23
C GLU A 284 42.40 21.93 8.02
N ASP A 285 43.35 21.59 8.89
CA ASP A 285 43.28 20.60 9.95
C ASP A 285 42.17 20.93 10.96
N GLU A 286 41.54 19.93 11.58
CA GLU A 286 41.24 19.97 13.02
C GLU A 286 40.91 18.56 13.56
N GLU A 287 41.67 18.18 14.59
CA GLU A 287 41.60 16.94 15.35
C GLU A 287 40.53 16.98 16.45
N GLU A 288 40.09 15.77 16.83
CA GLU A 288 39.63 15.31 18.16
C GLU A 288 38.51 16.06 18.89
N ASP A 289 37.44 15.33 19.28
CA ASP A 289 37.07 15.20 20.70
C ASP A 289 36.05 14.04 20.89
N GLU A 290 36.46 13.09 21.72
CA GLU A 290 35.65 12.03 22.33
C GLU A 290 34.83 12.64 23.48
N ASP A 291 33.55 12.32 23.60
CA ASP A 291 32.84 12.44 24.88
C ASP A 291 31.79 11.32 25.01
N ASP A 292 32.15 10.35 25.85
CA ASP A 292 31.29 9.32 26.45
C ASP A 292 30.17 9.99 27.28
N ILE A 293 28.92 9.62 27.03
CA ILE A 293 27.81 9.90 27.95
C ILE A 293 27.32 8.57 28.52
N GLU A 294 27.60 8.38 29.82
CA GLU A 294 27.07 7.34 30.68
C GLU A 294 25.53 7.50 30.81
N GLU A 295 24.77 6.47 30.43
CA GLU A 295 23.35 6.36 30.75
C GLU A 295 23.21 5.75 32.15
N ASP A 296 22.91 6.60 33.13
CA ASP A 296 22.49 6.16 34.46
C ASP A 296 21.00 5.77 34.44
N ASP A 297 20.77 4.53 34.88
CA ASP A 297 19.49 3.92 35.20
C ASP A 297 18.78 4.69 36.33
N ASP A 298 17.52 5.09 36.12
CA ASP A 298 16.59 5.39 37.21
C ASP A 298 15.27 4.64 37.00
N ASP A 299 15.15 3.55 37.76
CA ASP A 299 13.93 2.79 38.02
C ASP A 299 12.82 3.70 38.59
N PHE A 300 11.67 3.73 37.93
CA PHE A 300 10.44 4.23 38.53
C PHE A 300 9.29 3.24 38.25
N ASP A 301 9.16 2.29 39.17
CA ASP A 301 7.93 1.52 39.39
C ASP A 301 6.85 2.49 39.92
N ASP A 302 5.72 2.59 39.22
CA ASP A 302 4.45 2.93 39.85
C ASP A 302 3.32 2.19 39.10
N ASP A 303 2.90 1.10 39.73
CA ASP A 303 1.59 0.48 39.58
C ASP A 303 0.52 1.54 39.90
N ASP A 304 -0.41 1.81 38.99
CA ASP A 304 -1.74 2.28 39.38
C ASP A 304 -2.79 1.78 38.39
N ASP A 305 -3.57 0.83 38.91
CA ASP A 305 -4.88 0.39 38.43
C ASP A 305 -5.82 1.60 38.27
N VAL A 306 -6.34 1.84 37.08
CA VAL A 306 -7.58 2.61 36.90
C VAL A 306 -8.56 1.87 36.01
N GLU A 307 -9.73 1.71 36.60
CA GLU A 307 -10.87 0.92 36.18
C GLU A 307 -11.52 1.43 34.88
N ASP A 308 -12.12 0.45 34.22
CA ASP A 308 -12.94 0.45 33.02
C ASP A 308 -14.18 1.35 33.19
N ASP A 309 -14.24 2.49 32.48
CA ASP A 309 -15.47 3.28 32.33
C ASP A 309 -15.89 3.32 30.85
N HIS A 310 -16.96 2.56 30.58
CA HIS A 310 -17.80 2.67 29.40
C HIS A 310 -18.28 4.11 29.20
N ILE A 311 -17.94 4.72 28.07
CA ILE A 311 -18.65 5.89 27.55
C ILE A 311 -19.23 5.52 26.17
N GLU A 312 -20.53 5.25 26.19
CA GLU A 312 -21.41 5.39 25.02
C GLU A 312 -21.46 6.88 24.64
N GLY A 313 -21.19 7.20 23.37
CA GLY A 313 -21.19 8.58 22.86
C GLY A 313 -21.64 8.61 21.41
N ASP A 314 -22.94 8.73 21.23
CA ASP A 314 -23.63 9.03 19.98
C ASP A 314 -23.14 10.35 19.34
N GLY A 315 -23.04 10.33 18.00
CA GLY A 315 -23.62 11.36 17.12
C GLY A 315 -23.18 12.82 17.31
N ILE A 316 -21.96 13.17 16.89
CA ILE A 316 -21.60 14.56 16.54
C ILE A 316 -20.59 14.53 15.39
N ALA A 317 -21.05 14.30 14.15
CA ALA A 317 -20.19 14.48 12.96
C ALA A 317 -20.95 14.76 11.65
N GLU A 318 -22.25 15.11 11.69
CA GLU A 318 -23.06 15.34 10.47
C GLU A 318 -23.67 16.75 10.38
N GLN A 319 -23.37 17.67 11.30
CA GLN A 319 -24.00 19.00 11.30
C GLN A 319 -23.09 20.18 10.92
N SER A 320 -21.81 19.95 10.59
CA SER A 320 -20.87 21.04 10.30
C SER A 320 -20.61 21.28 8.81
N LEU A 321 -21.35 20.62 7.92
CA LEU A 321 -21.18 20.74 6.46
C LEU A 321 -22.34 21.45 5.76
N GLU A 322 -23.52 21.59 6.38
CA GLU A 322 -24.66 22.33 5.79
C GLU A 322 -24.61 23.84 6.10
N ASP A 323 -23.95 24.26 7.18
CA ASP A 323 -23.92 25.69 7.60
C ASP A 323 -22.93 26.56 6.79
N VAL A 324 -22.12 25.99 5.88
CA VAL A 324 -21.13 26.74 5.09
C VAL A 324 -21.63 27.06 3.68
N GLU A 325 -22.68 26.39 3.19
CA GLU A 325 -23.23 26.67 1.85
C GLU A 325 -24.32 27.75 1.84
N GLU A 326 -24.92 28.12 2.98
CA GLU A 326 -25.97 29.16 3.04
C GLU A 326 -25.45 30.60 3.22
N GLU A 327 -24.18 30.83 3.63
CA GLU A 327 -23.65 32.19 3.82
C GLU A 327 -23.03 32.85 2.57
N GLU A 328 -22.84 32.11 1.46
CA GLU A 328 -22.31 32.68 0.21
C GLU A 328 -23.37 33.12 -0.82
N GLU A 329 -24.66 32.77 -0.65
CA GLU A 329 -25.74 33.24 -1.54
C GLU A 329 -26.32 34.61 -1.15
N ASP A 330 -26.18 35.05 0.12
CA ASP A 330 -26.81 36.30 0.60
C ASP A 330 -25.98 37.58 0.38
N LEU A 331 -24.76 37.49 -0.15
CA LEU A 331 -23.88 38.66 -0.37
C LEU A 331 -23.84 39.17 -1.83
N ASN A 332 -24.57 38.56 -2.76
CA ASN A 332 -24.56 38.95 -4.18
C ASN A 332 -25.82 39.69 -4.68
N ASP A 333 -26.82 39.95 -3.84
CA ASP A 333 -28.10 40.54 -4.26
C ASP A 333 -28.37 41.99 -3.81
N GLU A 334 -27.43 42.69 -3.14
CA GLU A 334 -27.65 44.08 -2.67
C GLU A 334 -27.11 45.21 -3.56
N ASP A 335 -26.46 44.95 -4.70
CA ASP A 335 -25.81 46.00 -5.52
C ASP A 335 -26.39 46.21 -6.94
N LEU A 336 -27.69 45.99 -7.16
CA LEU A 336 -28.31 46.18 -8.50
C LEU A 336 -29.55 47.08 -8.59
N ASP A 337 -29.78 48.00 -7.65
CA ASP A 337 -30.84 49.02 -7.80
C ASP A 337 -30.38 50.41 -7.34
N GLU A 338 -29.51 51.07 -8.12
CA GLU A 338 -29.43 52.54 -8.19
C GLU A 338 -28.67 53.01 -9.45
N GLU A 339 -29.37 53.17 -10.58
CA GLU A 339 -29.15 54.25 -11.59
C GLU A 339 -30.30 54.38 -12.60
#